data_AF-A0A0S8HLR1-F1
#
_entry.id   AF-A0A0S8HLR1-F1
#
_cell.length_a   1.000
_cell.length_b   1.000
_cell.length_c   1.000
_cell.angle_alpha   90.00
_cell.angle_beta   90.00
_cell.angle_gamma   90.00
#
_symmetry.space_group_name_H-M   'P 1'
#
loop_
_entity.id
_entity.type
_entity.pdbx_description
1 polymer ?
#
loop_
_entity_poly.entity_id
_entity_poly.type
_entity_poly.pdbx_seq_one_letter_code
_entity_poly.pdbx_strand_id
1 'polypeptide(L)'
;MKSKYLYKLVITGILTVVILSSATAQQSLSGTYTMTAEQATLTLVLTQTGNMITGTLSSNSGASFQLEGEVMEGAGAGICTGGGSSVFFEVFLAGSDLTLGLIDPDEFNMPDYDQAQYLLFTKQSEQAGTKGQTGNITGKLFGNNQQTNQQPDNQQYNNQQNYNQQNLNQQNYNQGQEGWSQQGNTGQEAGSSTIGINEVGDPSWGFKFVPPAGWVHQKSAEAAILGHTTIAGMILVLPHMAENMQQMQQELYQGIQEEGNYLTLSGGLNQVSQNVISGDYTGIMDGTQVKAKGMGILSPFGGGAYLIAVSTPDKLGNELITVTENIARNMQFFKVEVAGLIQHFAGNWASFTTSTSTWMCFCSDGSYSEQYEAAYSGNFDDGSGNWSAANQDSGQGRWTVRGTKEAGQIIVRMNNSQEIIYEYKVHQEKGYTYYNEYWFNGRHYSKKTE
;
A
#
# COMPACT_ATOMS: atom_id res chain seq x y z
N MET A 1 -37.42 0.58 58.78
CA MET A 1 -36.00 0.20 58.54
C MET A 1 -35.94 -0.77 57.37
N LYS A 2 -35.10 -0.47 56.36
CA LYS A 2 -34.61 -1.31 55.22
C LYS A 2 -35.71 -1.79 54.24
N SER A 3 -35.96 -1.18 53.08
CA SER A 3 -35.15 -1.04 51.84
C SER A 3 -34.47 -2.33 51.36
N LYS A 4 -34.92 -2.86 50.21
CA LYS A 4 -34.07 -3.18 49.04
C LYS A 4 -34.89 -3.56 47.78
N TYR A 5 -34.43 -2.98 46.67
CA TYR A 5 -34.90 -2.99 45.28
C TYR A 5 -34.77 -4.37 44.60
N LEU A 6 -35.76 -4.81 43.80
CA LEU A 6 -35.90 -4.66 42.34
C LEU A 6 -34.75 -5.29 41.53
N TYR A 7 -35.04 -6.39 40.82
CA TYR A 7 -34.16 -6.93 39.77
C TYR A 7 -34.95 -7.49 38.59
N LYS A 8 -34.47 -7.11 37.41
CA LYS A 8 -34.59 -7.74 36.08
C LYS A 8 -35.88 -7.51 35.29
N LEU A 9 -35.88 -6.41 34.53
CA LEU A 9 -36.55 -6.35 33.23
C LEU A 9 -35.54 -6.81 32.16
N VAL A 10 -35.84 -7.92 31.49
CA VAL A 10 -35.13 -8.43 30.32
C VAL A 10 -35.78 -7.78 29.11
N ILE A 11 -35.03 -6.97 28.34
CA ILE A 11 -35.45 -6.54 27.00
C ILE A 11 -34.43 -7.12 26.02
N THR A 12 -34.83 -8.21 25.38
CA THR A 12 -34.16 -8.83 24.25
C THR A 12 -34.47 -8.01 23.00
N GLY A 13 -33.51 -7.19 22.55
CA GLY A 13 -33.54 -6.55 21.24
C GLY A 13 -32.61 -7.28 20.29
N ILE A 14 -33.16 -8.11 19.41
CA ILE A 14 -32.42 -8.74 18.31
C ILE A 14 -32.20 -7.68 17.24
N LEU A 15 -30.95 -7.26 17.05
CA LEU A 15 -30.51 -6.43 15.94
C LEU A 15 -30.12 -7.35 14.78
N THR A 16 -31.01 -7.49 13.80
CA THR A 16 -30.71 -8.20 12.55
C THR A 16 -29.91 -7.27 11.64
N VAL A 17 -28.59 -7.47 11.59
CA VAL A 17 -27.71 -6.82 10.61
C VAL A 17 -27.85 -7.58 9.28
N VAL A 18 -28.47 -6.94 8.30
CA VAL A 18 -28.48 -7.45 6.92
C VAL A 18 -27.18 -6.99 6.26
N ILE A 19 -26.20 -7.88 6.18
CA ILE A 19 -24.96 -7.66 5.43
C ILE A 19 -25.30 -7.89 3.94
N LEU A 20 -25.37 -6.82 3.16
CA LEU A 20 -25.42 -6.89 1.71
C LEU A 20 -24.00 -7.13 1.20
N SER A 21 -23.60 -8.39 1.10
CA SER A 21 -22.37 -8.77 0.40
C SER A 21 -22.60 -8.57 -1.09
N SER A 22 -21.98 -7.56 -1.69
CA SER A 22 -21.87 -7.48 -3.15
C SER A 22 -20.92 -8.57 -3.62
N ALA A 23 -21.47 -9.74 -3.96
CA ALA A 23 -20.70 -10.79 -4.64
C ALA A 23 -20.27 -10.23 -6.00
N THR A 24 -19.00 -9.88 -6.14
CA THR A 24 -18.38 -9.68 -7.45
C THR A 24 -18.42 -11.05 -8.13
N ALA A 25 -19.16 -11.15 -9.23
CA ALA A 25 -19.22 -12.40 -9.98
C ALA A 25 -17.83 -12.68 -10.56
N GLN A 26 -17.14 -13.68 -10.00
CA GLN A 26 -15.86 -14.13 -10.50
C GLN A 26 -16.01 -14.51 -11.98
N GLN A 27 -15.20 -13.90 -12.83
CA GLN A 27 -15.27 -14.13 -14.28
C GLN A 27 -14.88 -15.59 -14.56
N SER A 28 -15.74 -16.30 -15.30
CA SER A 28 -15.49 -17.69 -15.66
C SER A 28 -14.32 -17.81 -16.63
N LEU A 29 -13.45 -18.79 -16.40
CA LEU A 29 -12.35 -19.16 -17.28
C LEU A 29 -12.80 -20.06 -18.46
N SER A 30 -14.09 -20.39 -18.54
CA SER A 30 -14.63 -21.23 -19.61
C SER A 30 -14.56 -20.53 -20.97
N GLY A 31 -14.15 -21.28 -21.99
CA GLY A 31 -14.10 -20.79 -23.36
C GLY A 31 -13.20 -21.61 -24.27
N THR A 32 -13.23 -21.25 -25.56
CA THR A 32 -12.22 -21.68 -26.53
C THR A 32 -11.28 -20.51 -26.79
N TYR A 33 -10.00 -20.78 -26.69
CA TYR A 33 -8.92 -19.81 -26.78
C TYR A 33 -7.93 -20.29 -27.82
N THR A 34 -7.41 -19.38 -28.65
CA THR A 34 -6.44 -19.75 -29.69
C THR A 34 -5.24 -18.82 -29.66
N MET A 35 -4.09 -19.38 -29.99
CA MET A 35 -2.92 -18.60 -30.35
C MET A 35 -2.26 -19.20 -31.59
N THR A 36 -1.55 -18.35 -32.34
CA THR A 36 -0.74 -18.78 -33.47
C THR A 36 0.70 -18.43 -33.18
N ALA A 37 1.57 -19.44 -33.17
CA ALA A 37 3.01 -19.29 -33.05
C ALA A 37 3.64 -19.91 -34.30
N GLU A 38 4.30 -19.09 -35.10
CA GLU A 38 4.88 -19.48 -36.39
C GLU A 38 3.87 -20.18 -37.33
N GLN A 39 4.04 -21.48 -37.57
CA GLN A 39 3.16 -22.33 -38.41
C GLN A 39 2.20 -23.20 -37.58
N ALA A 40 2.30 -23.16 -36.26
CA ALA A 40 1.47 -23.93 -35.35
C ALA A 40 0.33 -23.07 -34.80
N THR A 41 -0.88 -23.64 -34.79
CA THR A 41 -2.03 -23.06 -34.11
C THR A 41 -2.34 -23.91 -32.89
N LEU A 42 -2.27 -23.29 -31.72
CA LEU A 42 -2.68 -23.92 -30.48
C LEU A 42 -4.11 -23.52 -30.15
N THR A 43 -4.91 -24.51 -29.77
CA THR A 43 -6.29 -24.34 -29.31
C THR A 43 -6.40 -24.88 -27.89
N LEU A 44 -6.77 -24.00 -26.96
CA LEU A 44 -7.05 -24.32 -25.57
C LEU A 44 -8.56 -24.22 -25.33
N VAL A 45 -9.16 -25.32 -24.91
CA VAL A 45 -10.59 -25.37 -24.53
C VAL A 45 -10.66 -25.60 -23.03
N LEU A 46 -11.27 -24.67 -22.30
CA LEU A 46 -11.46 -24.76 -20.85
C LEU A 46 -12.94 -24.87 -20.50
N THR A 47 -13.27 -25.77 -19.56
CA THR A 47 -14.58 -25.92 -18.94
C THR A 47 -14.44 -25.81 -17.44
N GLN A 48 -15.12 -24.83 -16.83
CA GLN A 48 -15.13 -24.61 -15.39
C GLN A 48 -16.50 -24.97 -14.81
N THR A 49 -16.52 -25.84 -13.79
CA THR A 49 -17.73 -26.23 -13.04
C THR A 49 -17.49 -25.98 -11.55
N GLY A 50 -18.03 -24.87 -11.03
CA GLY A 50 -17.69 -24.41 -9.68
C GLY A 50 -16.22 -24.01 -9.60
N ASN A 51 -15.49 -24.62 -8.67
CA ASN A 51 -14.03 -24.43 -8.55
C ASN A 51 -13.26 -25.42 -9.41
N MET A 52 -13.85 -26.48 -9.97
CA MET A 52 -13.12 -27.41 -10.83
C MET A 52 -12.92 -26.81 -12.22
N ILE A 53 -11.72 -26.97 -12.78
CA ILE A 53 -11.41 -26.63 -14.17
C ILE A 53 -10.81 -27.83 -14.90
N THR A 54 -11.35 -28.09 -16.08
CA THR A 54 -10.85 -29.13 -17.00
C THR A 54 -10.62 -28.51 -18.37
N GLY A 55 -9.73 -29.09 -19.17
CA GLY A 55 -9.53 -28.60 -20.51
C GLY A 55 -8.69 -29.48 -21.41
N THR A 56 -8.57 -29.04 -22.66
CA THR A 56 -7.68 -29.65 -23.65
C THR A 56 -6.87 -28.57 -24.33
N LEU A 57 -5.55 -28.73 -24.30
CA LEU A 57 -4.62 -27.99 -25.16
C LEU A 57 -4.29 -28.85 -26.36
N SER A 58 -4.45 -28.32 -27.57
CA SER A 58 -4.22 -29.06 -28.81
C SER A 58 -3.49 -28.21 -29.85
N SER A 59 -2.73 -28.87 -30.72
CA SER A 59 -2.05 -28.23 -31.85
C SER A 59 -2.61 -28.74 -33.18
N ASN A 60 -2.58 -27.89 -34.21
CA ASN A 60 -2.86 -28.29 -35.60
C ASN A 60 -1.89 -29.36 -36.14
N SER A 61 -0.76 -29.62 -35.46
CA SER A 61 0.16 -30.72 -35.77
C SER A 61 -0.26 -32.08 -35.19
N GLY A 62 -1.34 -32.14 -34.41
CA GLY A 62 -1.89 -33.37 -33.83
C GLY A 62 -1.49 -33.66 -32.38
N ALA A 63 -0.67 -32.81 -31.75
CA ALA A 63 -0.39 -32.91 -30.31
C ALA A 63 -1.63 -32.53 -29.48
N SER A 64 -1.89 -33.24 -28.38
CA SER A 64 -2.99 -32.94 -27.46
C SER A 64 -2.63 -33.29 -26.01
N PHE A 65 -3.02 -32.41 -25.10
CA PHE A 65 -2.78 -32.50 -23.66
C PHE A 65 -4.09 -32.23 -22.91
N GLN A 66 -4.30 -32.94 -21.81
CA GLN A 66 -5.47 -32.81 -20.92
C GLN A 66 -5.10 -32.00 -19.67
N LEU A 67 -5.93 -31.04 -19.31
CA LEU A 67 -5.76 -30.19 -18.14
C LEU A 67 -6.84 -30.55 -17.11
N GLU A 68 -6.43 -30.70 -15.84
CA GLU A 68 -7.32 -30.88 -14.70
C GLU A 68 -6.78 -30.10 -13.49
N GLY A 69 -7.63 -29.29 -12.86
CA GLY A 69 -7.23 -28.44 -11.75
C GLY A 69 -8.39 -27.77 -11.02
N GLU A 70 -8.07 -26.77 -10.21
CA GLU A 70 -9.01 -25.97 -9.43
C GLU A 70 -8.82 -24.47 -9.67
N VAL A 71 -9.88 -23.69 -9.47
CA VAL A 71 -9.92 -22.23 -9.59
C VAL A 71 -9.99 -21.60 -8.21
N MET A 72 -9.00 -20.76 -7.89
CA MET A 72 -8.90 -19.97 -6.68
C MET A 72 -8.65 -18.51 -7.05
N GLU A 73 -9.42 -17.60 -6.45
CA GLU A 73 -9.25 -16.13 -6.63
C GLU A 73 -9.23 -15.65 -8.10
N GLY A 74 -9.91 -16.37 -9.00
CA GLY A 74 -9.98 -16.03 -10.43
C GLY A 74 -8.88 -16.64 -11.31
N ALA A 75 -7.92 -17.37 -10.73
CA ALA A 75 -6.91 -18.14 -11.44
C ALA A 75 -7.15 -19.65 -11.30
N GLY A 76 -6.91 -20.43 -12.35
CA GLY A 76 -6.96 -21.89 -12.34
C GLY A 76 -5.55 -22.47 -12.25
N ALA A 77 -5.34 -23.50 -11.45
CA ALA A 77 -4.07 -24.21 -11.36
C ALA A 77 -4.29 -25.73 -11.26
N GLY A 78 -3.36 -26.52 -11.82
CA GLY A 78 -3.51 -27.97 -11.81
C GLY A 78 -2.41 -28.71 -12.59
N ILE A 79 -2.76 -29.87 -13.16
CA ILE A 79 -1.85 -30.72 -13.92
C ILE A 79 -2.28 -30.79 -15.39
N CYS A 80 -1.31 -30.64 -16.29
CA CYS A 80 -1.44 -30.83 -17.72
C CYS A 80 -0.72 -32.13 -18.10
N THR A 81 -1.42 -33.08 -18.73
CA THR A 81 -0.90 -34.42 -19.07
C THR A 81 -0.98 -34.68 -20.56
N GLY A 82 0.07 -35.27 -21.14
CA GLY A 82 0.07 -35.69 -22.55
C GLY A 82 1.40 -36.31 -22.96
N GLY A 83 1.39 -37.20 -23.96
CA GLY A 83 2.63 -37.82 -24.47
C GLY A 83 3.41 -38.68 -23.47
N GLY A 84 2.81 -39.04 -22.32
CA GLY A 84 3.48 -39.81 -21.26
C GLY A 84 4.20 -38.96 -20.21
N SER A 85 4.12 -37.62 -20.28
CA SER A 85 4.61 -36.69 -19.26
C SER A 85 3.48 -35.87 -18.65
N SER A 86 3.77 -35.25 -17.51
CA SER A 86 2.89 -34.31 -16.81
C SER A 86 3.68 -33.08 -16.38
N VAL A 87 3.07 -31.91 -16.52
CA VAL A 87 3.59 -30.62 -16.03
C VAL A 87 2.50 -29.96 -15.19
N PHE A 88 2.87 -29.02 -14.33
CA PHE A 88 1.89 -28.16 -13.68
C PHE A 88 1.38 -27.11 -14.68
N PHE A 89 0.18 -26.59 -14.47
CA PHE A 89 -0.30 -25.43 -15.22
C PHE A 89 -0.93 -24.39 -14.32
N GLU A 90 -0.93 -23.16 -14.81
CA GLU A 90 -1.70 -22.03 -14.27
C GLU A 90 -2.43 -21.31 -15.41
N VAL A 91 -3.66 -20.84 -15.17
CA VAL A 91 -4.44 -20.06 -16.13
C VAL A 91 -5.11 -18.87 -15.45
N PHE A 92 -5.09 -17.70 -16.09
CA PHE A 92 -5.78 -16.52 -15.59
C PHE A 92 -6.12 -15.56 -16.74
N LEU A 93 -7.09 -14.69 -16.52
CA LEU A 93 -7.48 -13.68 -17.50
C LEU A 93 -6.63 -12.42 -17.36
N ALA A 94 -6.10 -11.96 -18.49
CA ALA A 94 -5.48 -10.65 -18.65
C ALA A 94 -6.40 -9.81 -19.55
N GLY A 95 -7.40 -9.16 -18.94
CA GLY A 95 -8.47 -8.49 -19.69
C GLY A 95 -9.41 -9.52 -20.34
N SER A 96 -9.47 -9.54 -21.68
CA SER A 96 -10.25 -10.54 -22.44
C SER A 96 -9.44 -11.76 -22.87
N ASP A 97 -8.11 -11.68 -22.79
CA ASP A 97 -7.20 -12.74 -23.18
C ASP A 97 -6.90 -13.66 -21.98
N LEU A 98 -6.45 -14.87 -22.28
CA LEU A 98 -6.13 -15.88 -21.27
C LEU A 98 -4.65 -16.26 -21.36
N THR A 99 -3.95 -16.13 -20.23
CA THR A 99 -2.59 -16.62 -20.07
C THR A 99 -2.64 -18.07 -19.58
N LEU A 100 -1.87 -18.95 -20.19
CA LEU A 100 -1.59 -20.32 -19.73
C LEU A 100 -0.10 -20.45 -19.42
N GLY A 101 0.25 -20.71 -18.17
CA GLY A 101 1.58 -21.16 -17.76
C GLY A 101 1.64 -22.69 -17.78
N LEU A 102 2.71 -23.26 -18.36
CA LEU A 102 3.09 -24.66 -18.25
C LEU A 102 4.41 -24.72 -17.48
N ILE A 103 4.44 -25.45 -16.37
CA ILE A 103 5.51 -25.35 -15.38
C ILE A 103 6.05 -26.76 -15.12
N ASP A 104 7.31 -26.99 -15.47
CA ASP A 104 7.96 -28.28 -15.22
C ASP A 104 8.12 -28.54 -13.71
N PRO A 105 8.08 -29.80 -13.27
CA PRO A 105 8.40 -30.13 -11.88
C PRO A 105 9.91 -30.01 -11.61
N ASP A 106 10.27 -29.50 -10.43
CA ASP A 106 11.63 -29.54 -9.90
C ASP A 106 12.02 -30.94 -9.39
N GLU A 107 13.21 -31.06 -8.79
CA GLU A 107 13.71 -32.31 -8.20
C GLU A 107 12.85 -32.83 -7.02
N PHE A 108 12.00 -31.98 -6.44
CA PHE A 108 11.07 -32.29 -5.36
C PHE A 108 9.63 -32.48 -5.84
N ASN A 109 9.39 -32.50 -7.16
CA ASN A 109 8.07 -32.55 -7.76
C ASN A 109 7.17 -31.39 -7.30
N MET A 110 7.76 -30.21 -7.14
CA MET A 110 7.06 -28.94 -6.98
C MET A 110 7.17 -28.15 -8.29
N PRO A 111 6.27 -27.19 -8.57
CA PRO A 111 6.38 -26.38 -9.79
C PRO A 111 7.69 -25.57 -9.81
N ASP A 112 8.52 -25.80 -10.83
CA ASP A 112 9.74 -25.05 -11.12
C ASP A 112 9.40 -23.84 -12.00
N TYR A 113 9.07 -22.73 -11.37
CA TYR A 113 8.70 -21.51 -12.07
C TYR A 113 9.85 -20.88 -12.88
N ASP A 114 11.11 -21.28 -12.63
CA ASP A 114 12.26 -20.83 -13.41
C ASP A 114 12.25 -21.47 -14.82
N GLN A 115 11.58 -22.61 -14.96
CA GLN A 115 11.41 -23.31 -16.23
C GLN A 115 10.00 -23.13 -16.85
N ALA A 116 9.18 -22.26 -16.27
CA ALA A 116 7.82 -22.05 -16.72
C ALA A 116 7.73 -21.41 -18.12
N GLN A 117 6.81 -21.91 -18.94
CA GLN A 117 6.47 -21.38 -20.25
C GLN A 117 5.09 -20.72 -20.21
N TYR A 118 5.00 -19.44 -20.54
CA TYR A 118 3.74 -18.70 -20.58
C TYR A 118 3.27 -18.44 -22.01
N LEU A 119 2.00 -18.76 -22.25
CA LEU A 119 1.35 -18.69 -23.54
C LEU A 119 0.12 -17.78 -23.43
N LEU A 120 0.04 -16.75 -24.28
CA LEU A 120 -1.10 -15.84 -24.33
C LEU A 120 -2.07 -16.25 -25.43
N PHE A 121 -3.32 -16.51 -25.07
CA PHE A 121 -4.38 -16.89 -25.99
C PHE A 121 -5.47 -15.84 -26.08
N THR A 122 -5.98 -15.64 -27.30
CA THR A 122 -7.15 -14.79 -27.54
C THR A 122 -8.42 -15.64 -27.45
N LYS A 123 -9.42 -15.14 -26.71
CA LYS A 123 -10.72 -15.79 -26.61
C LYS A 123 -11.43 -15.75 -27.97
N GLN A 124 -11.78 -16.92 -28.49
CA GLN A 124 -12.65 -17.00 -29.67
C GLN A 124 -14.04 -16.53 -29.25
N SER A 125 -14.55 -15.48 -29.89
CA SER A 125 -15.93 -15.09 -29.68
C SER A 125 -16.83 -16.27 -30.01
N GLU A 126 -17.80 -16.55 -29.14
CA GLU A 126 -18.84 -17.53 -29.45
C GLU A 126 -19.53 -17.05 -30.73
N GLN A 127 -19.14 -17.63 -31.87
CA GLN A 127 -19.87 -17.42 -33.10
C GLN A 127 -21.27 -17.99 -32.87
N ALA A 128 -22.22 -17.11 -32.54
CA ALA A 128 -23.64 -17.42 -32.55
C ALA A 128 -23.96 -18.05 -33.90
N GLY A 129 -24.19 -19.36 -33.89
CA GLY A 129 -24.27 -20.15 -35.11
C GLY A 129 -25.27 -19.57 -36.11
N THR A 130 -24.75 -19.06 -37.23
CA THR A 130 -25.53 -18.87 -38.44
C THR A 130 -24.85 -19.59 -39.58
N LYS A 131 -25.64 -20.44 -40.23
CA LYS A 131 -25.28 -21.25 -41.39
C LYS A 131 -24.68 -20.39 -42.51
N GLY A 132 -23.48 -20.77 -42.95
CA GLY A 132 -22.94 -20.68 -44.31
C GLY A 132 -23.04 -19.36 -45.08
N GLN A 133 -21.89 -18.74 -45.35
CA GLN A 133 -21.61 -18.14 -46.65
C GLN A 133 -20.12 -17.87 -46.85
N THR A 134 -19.58 -18.41 -47.93
CA THR A 134 -18.23 -18.15 -48.46
C THR A 134 -18.11 -16.72 -48.98
N GLY A 135 -17.12 -15.97 -48.50
CA GLY A 135 -16.72 -14.69 -49.05
C GLY A 135 -15.20 -14.57 -49.09
N ASN A 136 -14.63 -14.61 -50.30
CA ASN A 136 -13.25 -14.27 -50.57
C ASN A 136 -13.01 -12.79 -50.26
N ILE A 137 -11.90 -12.47 -49.57
CA ILE A 137 -11.35 -11.11 -49.57
C ILE A 137 -9.86 -11.17 -49.90
N THR A 138 -9.53 -10.62 -51.06
CA THR A 138 -8.19 -10.34 -51.57
C THR A 138 -7.74 -8.98 -51.03
N GLY A 139 -6.52 -8.86 -50.48
CA GLY A 139 -5.98 -7.57 -50.07
C GLY A 139 -4.50 -7.61 -49.72
N LYS A 140 -3.64 -7.35 -50.71
CA LYS A 140 -2.20 -7.08 -50.54
C LYS A 140 -2.01 -5.72 -49.87
N LEU A 141 -1.17 -5.63 -48.83
CA LEU A 141 -0.63 -4.36 -48.32
C LEU A 141 0.78 -4.58 -47.75
N PHE A 142 1.77 -4.65 -48.66
CA PHE A 142 3.17 -4.29 -48.36
C PHE A 142 3.64 -3.33 -49.45
N GLY A 143 4.13 -2.17 -49.02
CA GLY A 143 4.76 -1.18 -49.86
C GLY A 143 5.91 -0.52 -49.09
N ASN A 144 7.13 -0.84 -49.49
CA ASN A 144 8.36 -0.13 -49.15
C ASN A 144 8.28 1.34 -49.58
N ASN A 145 8.92 2.24 -48.82
CA ASN A 145 9.74 3.28 -49.45
C ASN A 145 10.78 3.90 -48.51
N GLN A 146 11.93 4.17 -49.12
CA GLN A 146 13.14 4.75 -48.53
C GLN A 146 13.05 6.27 -48.35
N GLN A 147 13.86 6.75 -47.40
CA GLN A 147 14.57 8.03 -47.28
C GLN A 147 14.19 9.21 -48.18
N THR A 148 13.97 10.37 -47.53
CA THR A 148 14.67 11.62 -47.87
C THR A 148 14.93 12.47 -46.63
N ASN A 149 16.18 12.97 -46.54
CA ASN A 149 16.67 14.05 -45.67
C ASN A 149 15.76 15.28 -45.70
N GLN A 150 15.60 15.95 -44.54
CA GLN A 150 15.87 17.40 -44.40
C GLN A 150 15.80 17.84 -42.93
N GLN A 151 16.86 18.55 -42.54
CA GLN A 151 17.08 19.30 -41.31
C GLN A 151 16.07 20.45 -41.17
N PRO A 152 15.73 20.91 -39.96
CA PRO A 152 16.10 22.30 -39.67
C PRO A 152 16.47 22.62 -38.20
N ASP A 153 17.36 23.60 -38.14
CA ASP A 153 17.50 24.75 -37.26
C ASP A 153 17.14 24.74 -35.76
N ASN A 154 18.14 25.31 -35.08
CA ASN A 154 18.34 25.61 -33.69
C ASN A 154 17.62 26.92 -33.33
N GLN A 155 16.68 26.91 -32.39
CA GLN A 155 16.24 28.13 -31.71
C GLN A 155 16.13 27.94 -30.19
N GLN A 156 16.94 28.74 -29.52
CA GLN A 156 16.94 29.06 -28.09
C GLN A 156 15.53 29.40 -27.58
N TYR A 157 15.15 28.81 -26.44
CA TYR A 157 14.13 29.37 -25.57
C TYR A 157 14.73 29.65 -24.20
N ASN A 158 14.92 30.93 -23.92
CA ASN A 158 15.12 31.50 -22.60
C ASN A 158 13.74 31.80 -22.02
N ASN A 159 13.41 31.30 -20.84
CA ASN A 159 12.33 31.88 -20.03
C ASN A 159 12.61 31.66 -18.53
N GLN A 160 13.32 32.62 -17.95
CA GLN A 160 13.37 32.89 -16.53
C GLN A 160 12.25 33.91 -16.25
N GLN A 161 11.20 33.51 -15.55
CA GLN A 161 10.13 34.41 -15.09
C GLN A 161 10.12 34.44 -13.56
N ASN A 162 10.35 35.66 -13.08
CA ASN A 162 10.11 36.20 -11.75
C ASN A 162 8.86 35.64 -11.05
N TYR A 163 9.01 35.22 -9.79
CA TYR A 163 7.93 35.35 -8.81
C TYR A 163 8.34 36.41 -7.79
N ASN A 164 7.65 37.55 -7.86
CA ASN A 164 7.68 38.60 -6.85
C ASN A 164 6.29 38.73 -6.22
N GLN A 165 6.28 38.65 -4.89
CA GLN A 165 5.39 39.34 -3.94
C GLN A 165 3.90 39.46 -4.25
N GLN A 166 3.08 38.78 -3.45
CA GLN A 166 1.81 39.34 -2.97
C GLN A 166 1.69 39.14 -1.45
N ASN A 167 1.97 40.22 -0.73
CA ASN A 167 1.37 40.55 0.55
C ASN A 167 -0.04 41.08 0.28
N LEU A 168 -1.05 40.66 1.07
CA LEU A 168 -2.06 41.53 1.68
C LEU A 168 -3.08 40.73 2.53
N ASN A 169 -3.21 41.18 3.77
CA ASN A 169 -4.40 41.17 4.65
C ASN A 169 -4.81 39.87 5.37
N GLN A 170 -4.21 39.65 6.54
CA GLN A 170 -4.92 39.08 7.70
C GLN A 170 -4.94 40.10 8.84
N GLN A 171 -6.13 40.68 9.10
CA GLN A 171 -6.42 41.43 10.30
C GLN A 171 -7.39 40.61 11.17
N ASN A 172 -7.08 40.56 12.47
CA ASN A 172 -7.91 40.13 13.60
C ASN A 172 -8.16 38.63 13.82
N TYR A 173 -7.16 37.97 14.40
CA TYR A 173 -7.31 36.94 15.45
C TYR A 173 -6.11 37.04 16.42
N ASN A 174 -6.05 38.12 17.21
CA ASN A 174 -5.00 38.32 18.22
C ASN A 174 -5.63 38.72 19.56
N GLN A 175 -6.26 37.76 20.24
CA GLN A 175 -6.45 37.77 21.69
C GLN A 175 -6.33 36.32 22.18
N GLY A 176 -5.10 35.93 22.56
CA GLY A 176 -4.77 34.58 23.06
C GLY A 176 -3.28 34.20 23.00
N GLN A 177 -2.43 34.93 22.27
CA GLN A 177 -1.01 34.58 22.03
C GLN A 177 -0.01 34.95 23.16
N GLU A 178 -0.45 35.11 24.41
CA GLU A 178 0.48 35.30 25.53
C GLU A 178 0.78 33.95 26.19
N GLY A 179 1.83 33.24 25.76
CA GLY A 179 2.25 32.02 26.47
C GLY A 179 3.26 31.08 25.81
N TRP A 180 3.65 31.26 24.54
CA TRP A 180 4.76 30.49 23.95
C TRP A 180 6.09 31.19 24.26
N SER A 181 6.44 31.32 25.54
CA SER A 181 7.82 31.69 25.88
C SER A 181 8.73 30.54 25.45
N GLN A 182 9.90 30.88 24.90
CA GLN A 182 10.91 29.95 24.37
C GLN A 182 11.59 29.08 25.46
N GLN A 183 10.89 28.77 26.54
CA GLN A 183 11.40 28.07 27.71
C GLN A 183 10.77 26.67 27.85
N GLY A 184 10.49 26.03 26.72
CA GLY A 184 10.15 24.60 26.63
C GLY A 184 11.36 23.81 26.13
N ASN A 185 12.12 23.23 27.08
CA ASN A 185 12.98 22.05 26.93
C ASN A 185 13.71 21.84 25.59
N THR A 186 14.79 22.58 25.34
CA THR A 186 15.80 22.22 24.33
C THR A 186 16.93 21.34 24.91
N GLY A 187 16.72 20.68 26.06
CA GLY A 187 17.76 19.88 26.71
C GLY A 187 17.29 18.89 27.77
N GLN A 188 16.02 18.48 27.79
CA GLN A 188 15.62 17.37 28.66
C GLN A 188 16.21 16.07 28.11
N GLU A 189 16.97 15.38 28.97
CA GLU A 189 17.46 14.02 28.76
C GLU A 189 16.35 13.18 28.10
N ALA A 190 16.71 12.39 27.09
CA ALA A 190 15.75 11.55 26.36
C ALA A 190 14.84 10.84 27.38
N GLY A 191 13.53 11.11 27.32
CA GLY A 191 12.58 10.55 28.27
C GLY A 191 12.64 9.03 28.25
N SER A 192 12.21 8.38 29.33
CA SER A 192 12.07 6.92 29.30
C SER A 192 11.04 6.51 28.25
N SER A 193 11.38 5.49 27.45
CA SER A 193 10.45 4.82 26.54
C SER A 193 9.33 4.05 27.27
N THR A 194 9.43 3.93 28.61
CA THR A 194 8.37 3.34 29.43
C THR A 194 7.17 4.28 29.49
N ILE A 195 6.01 3.76 29.12
CA ILE A 195 4.73 4.48 29.20
C ILE A 195 4.12 4.25 30.58
N GLY A 196 3.92 5.32 31.34
CA GLY A 196 3.28 5.26 32.65
C GLY A 196 1.78 4.98 32.57
N ILE A 197 1.19 4.52 33.67
CA ILE A 197 -0.24 4.14 33.75
C ILE A 197 -1.22 5.29 33.45
N ASN A 198 -0.78 6.54 33.61
CA ASN A 198 -1.58 7.75 33.33
C ASN A 198 -1.11 8.48 32.07
N GLU A 199 -0.20 7.88 31.31
CA GLU A 199 0.32 8.44 30.07
C GLU A 199 -0.31 7.73 28.88
N VAL A 200 -0.48 8.47 27.80
CA VAL A 200 -0.82 7.96 26.48
C VAL A 200 0.43 8.03 25.62
N GLY A 201 0.75 6.89 25.01
CA GLY A 201 1.87 6.77 24.11
C GLY A 201 2.10 5.32 23.73
N ASP A 202 3.13 5.11 22.94
CA ASP A 202 3.64 3.81 22.59
C ASP A 202 5.17 3.89 22.50
N PRO A 203 5.94 2.90 23.00
CA PRO A 203 7.39 2.89 22.85
C PRO A 203 7.85 3.05 21.39
N SER A 204 7.00 2.69 20.42
CA SER A 204 7.25 2.85 18.99
C SER A 204 6.97 4.24 18.43
N TRP A 205 6.16 5.06 19.10
CA TRP A 205 5.82 6.41 18.63
C TRP A 205 6.94 7.43 18.86
N GLY A 206 7.83 7.15 19.82
CA GLY A 206 8.90 8.09 20.21
C GLY A 206 8.40 9.29 21.00
N PHE A 207 7.15 9.26 21.45
CA PHE A 207 6.57 10.26 22.33
C PHE A 207 5.50 9.69 23.25
N LYS A 208 5.21 10.45 24.31
CA LYS A 208 4.11 10.21 25.25
C LYS A 208 3.61 11.52 25.83
N PHE A 209 2.41 11.51 26.38
CA PHE A 209 1.81 12.67 27.03
C PHE A 209 0.79 12.23 28.08
N VAL A 210 0.42 13.12 28.99
CA VAL A 210 -0.67 12.88 29.95
C VAL A 210 -1.94 13.52 29.39
N PRO A 211 -3.06 12.77 29.21
CA PRO A 211 -4.33 13.36 28.82
C PRO A 211 -4.75 14.45 29.81
N PRO A 212 -5.28 15.59 29.33
CA PRO A 212 -5.78 16.63 30.22
C PRO A 212 -6.91 16.12 31.12
N ALA A 213 -7.07 16.70 32.31
CA ALA A 213 -8.10 16.26 33.26
C ALA A 213 -9.50 16.31 32.63
N GLY A 214 -10.31 15.27 32.86
CA GLY A 214 -11.66 15.12 32.29
C GLY A 214 -11.70 14.48 30.90
N TRP A 215 -10.56 14.38 30.20
CA TRP A 215 -10.48 13.71 28.92
C TRP A 215 -10.32 12.20 29.08
N VAL A 216 -11.13 11.46 28.34
CA VAL A 216 -10.99 10.01 28.18
C VAL A 216 -10.32 9.72 26.86
N HIS A 217 -9.62 8.59 26.75
CA HIS A 217 -8.92 8.22 25.53
C HIS A 217 -9.11 6.76 25.17
N GLN A 218 -8.99 6.48 23.88
CA GLN A 218 -8.81 5.15 23.33
C GLN A 218 -7.52 5.15 22.51
N LYS A 219 -6.71 4.10 22.65
CA LYS A 219 -5.44 3.95 21.95
C LYS A 219 -5.47 2.72 21.06
N SER A 220 -4.93 2.82 19.86
CA SER A 220 -4.54 1.70 18.99
C SER A 220 -3.02 1.69 18.82
N ALA A 221 -2.48 0.82 17.97
CA ALA A 221 -1.07 0.88 17.59
C ALA A 221 -0.75 2.13 16.73
N GLU A 222 -1.74 2.63 15.98
CA GLU A 222 -1.57 3.68 14.97
C GLU A 222 -1.94 5.07 15.49
N ALA A 223 -2.80 5.18 16.51
CA ALA A 223 -3.33 6.45 16.95
C ALA A 223 -3.78 6.45 18.42
N ALA A 224 -3.95 7.65 18.98
CA ALA A 224 -4.81 7.87 20.13
C ALA A 224 -5.97 8.81 19.76
N ILE A 225 -7.16 8.49 20.28
CA ILE A 225 -8.34 9.32 20.16
C ILE A 225 -8.73 9.78 21.56
N LEU A 226 -8.89 11.09 21.74
CA LEU A 226 -9.35 11.66 22.99
C LEU A 226 -10.72 12.30 22.81
N GLY A 227 -11.58 12.11 23.80
CA GLY A 227 -12.91 12.72 23.88
C GLY A 227 -13.18 13.30 25.27
N HIS A 228 -14.12 14.23 25.31
CA HIS A 228 -14.64 14.80 26.56
C HIS A 228 -16.16 14.60 26.62
N THR A 229 -16.72 14.52 27.82
CA THR A 229 -18.18 14.31 27.98
C THR A 229 -19.00 15.57 27.72
N THR A 230 -18.39 16.76 27.85
CA THR A 230 -19.08 18.05 27.70
C THR A 230 -18.51 18.97 26.62
N ILE A 231 -17.29 18.70 26.12
CA ILE A 231 -16.67 19.51 25.07
C ILE A 231 -16.92 18.78 23.76
N ALA A 232 -17.59 19.43 22.83
CA ALA A 232 -17.96 18.81 21.56
C ALA A 232 -16.75 18.68 20.63
N GLY A 233 -16.55 17.47 20.12
CA GLY A 233 -15.45 17.13 19.22
C GLY A 233 -14.52 16.10 19.84
N MET A 234 -13.40 15.88 19.17
CA MET A 234 -12.38 14.92 19.57
C MET A 234 -10.99 15.42 19.16
N ILE A 235 -9.96 14.85 19.78
CA ILE A 235 -8.56 15.10 19.42
C ILE A 235 -7.98 13.77 18.93
N LEU A 236 -7.52 13.74 17.69
CA LEU A 236 -6.71 12.65 17.15
C LEU A 236 -5.24 12.96 17.42
N VAL A 237 -4.48 11.96 17.86
CA VAL A 237 -3.02 12.03 18.00
C VAL A 237 -2.42 10.90 17.18
N LEU A 238 -1.64 11.24 16.16
CA LEU A 238 -1.08 10.32 15.17
C LEU A 238 0.45 10.49 15.16
N PRO A 239 1.25 9.41 15.21
CA PRO A 239 2.67 9.53 14.96
C PRO A 239 2.92 9.90 13.49
N HIS A 240 3.98 10.67 13.23
CA HIS A 240 4.44 10.96 11.87
C HIS A 240 5.94 10.74 11.73
N MET A 241 6.39 10.59 10.48
CA MET A 241 7.76 10.22 10.17
C MET A 241 8.59 11.33 9.53
N ALA A 242 8.03 12.54 9.40
CA ALA A 242 8.75 13.70 8.91
C ALA A 242 10.10 13.91 9.62
N GLU A 243 11.18 14.08 8.85
CA GLU A 243 12.55 14.21 9.39
C GLU A 243 12.88 15.63 9.81
N ASN A 244 12.21 16.60 9.19
CA ASN A 244 12.46 18.00 9.38
C ASN A 244 11.16 18.80 9.13
N MET A 245 11.21 20.09 9.48
CA MET A 245 10.06 20.99 9.37
C MET A 245 9.55 21.14 7.94
N GLN A 246 10.41 21.05 6.94
CA GLN A 246 10.02 21.20 5.53
C GLN A 246 9.20 19.99 5.06
N GLN A 247 9.61 18.77 5.40
CA GLN A 247 8.84 17.57 5.10
C GLN A 247 7.50 17.57 5.84
N MET A 248 7.50 17.93 7.13
CA MET A 248 6.26 18.02 7.91
C MET A 248 5.29 19.06 7.32
N GLN A 249 5.80 20.19 6.82
CA GLN A 249 4.97 21.17 6.10
C GLN A 249 4.34 20.57 4.84
N GLN A 250 5.11 19.83 4.05
CA GLN A 250 4.61 19.19 2.83
C GLN A 250 3.48 18.19 3.16
N GLU A 251 3.66 17.36 4.18
CA GLU A 251 2.63 16.44 4.67
C GLU A 251 1.38 17.20 5.14
N LEU A 252 1.54 18.26 5.94
CA LEU A 252 0.42 19.09 6.40
C LEU A 252 -0.33 19.79 5.25
N TYR A 253 0.34 20.14 4.14
CA TYR A 253 -0.30 20.69 2.94
C TYR A 253 -1.14 19.67 2.18
N GLN A 254 -0.75 18.39 2.19
CA GLN A 254 -1.54 17.32 1.56
C GLN A 254 -2.86 17.07 2.32
N GLY A 255 -2.85 17.30 3.63
CA GLY A 255 -4.00 17.06 4.49
C GLY A 255 -4.20 15.57 4.79
N ILE A 256 -5.43 15.17 5.11
CA ILE A 256 -5.79 13.76 5.29
C ILE A 256 -6.67 13.34 4.12
N GLN A 257 -6.32 12.23 3.48
CA GLN A 257 -7.05 11.65 2.36
C GLN A 257 -7.12 10.13 2.54
N GLU A 258 -8.10 9.70 3.34
CA GLU A 258 -8.39 8.28 3.61
C GLU A 258 -9.83 7.96 3.19
N GLU A 259 -10.16 6.68 3.03
CA GLU A 259 -11.50 6.26 2.62
C GLU A 259 -12.55 6.76 3.63
N GLY A 260 -13.45 7.64 3.17
CA GLY A 260 -14.48 8.27 4.02
C GLY A 260 -14.01 9.46 4.86
N ASN A 261 -12.70 9.75 4.90
CA ASN A 261 -12.10 10.80 5.72
C ASN A 261 -11.21 11.71 4.88
N TYR A 262 -11.65 12.95 4.69
CA TYR A 262 -10.97 13.94 3.87
C TYR A 262 -10.87 15.26 4.64
N LEU A 263 -9.65 15.74 4.88
CA LEU A 263 -9.39 17.04 5.50
C LEU A 263 -8.39 17.82 4.64
N THR A 264 -8.80 18.99 4.17
CA THR A 264 -7.95 19.91 3.40
C THR A 264 -7.63 21.16 4.19
N LEU A 265 -6.41 21.66 4.02
CA LEU A 265 -5.98 22.91 4.63
C LEU A 265 -6.85 24.07 4.11
N SER A 266 -7.51 24.75 5.04
CA SER A 266 -8.34 25.93 4.81
C SER A 266 -7.54 27.19 5.18
N GLY A 267 -6.53 27.52 4.37
CA GLY A 267 -5.68 28.70 4.56
C GLY A 267 -4.20 28.37 4.43
N GLY A 268 -3.37 29.02 5.25
CA GLY A 268 -1.93 28.79 5.32
C GLY A 268 -1.52 28.09 6.61
N LEU A 269 -0.31 27.54 6.62
CA LEU A 269 0.32 27.02 7.82
C LEU A 269 0.94 28.16 8.64
N ASN A 270 0.76 28.10 9.96
CA ASN A 270 1.32 29.04 10.92
C ASN A 270 2.35 28.33 11.78
N GLN A 271 3.59 28.79 11.73
CA GLN A 271 4.63 28.30 12.63
C GLN A 271 4.38 28.83 14.05
N VAL A 272 4.15 27.91 14.99
CA VAL A 272 3.82 28.22 16.39
C VAL A 272 5.08 28.27 17.25
N SER A 273 6.04 27.39 16.97
CA SER A 273 7.35 27.35 17.62
C SER A 273 8.42 26.85 16.62
N GLN A 274 9.66 26.64 17.08
CA GLN A 274 10.73 26.09 16.24
C GLN A 274 10.39 24.68 15.69
N ASN A 275 9.63 23.89 16.44
CA ASN A 275 9.30 22.50 16.13
C ASN A 275 7.79 22.25 15.97
N VAL A 276 6.95 23.30 15.98
CA VAL A 276 5.50 23.17 15.88
C VAL A 276 4.95 24.06 14.77
N ILE A 277 4.12 23.47 13.91
CA ILE A 277 3.33 24.17 12.89
C ILE A 277 1.86 23.82 13.08
N SER A 278 0.97 24.78 12.81
CA SER A 278 -0.47 24.58 12.86
C SER A 278 -1.17 25.05 11.60
N GLY A 279 -2.34 24.49 11.31
CA GLY A 279 -3.19 24.87 10.19
C GLY A 279 -4.66 24.64 10.53
N ASP A 280 -5.54 25.41 9.91
CA ASP A 280 -6.99 25.19 9.99
C ASP A 280 -7.43 24.32 8.81
N TYR A 281 -8.30 23.35 9.03
CA TYR A 281 -8.72 22.37 8.04
C TYR A 281 -10.25 22.30 7.96
N THR A 282 -10.75 21.95 6.77
CA THR A 282 -12.16 21.68 6.50
C THR A 282 -12.28 20.39 5.70
N GLY A 283 -13.39 19.68 5.85
CA GLY A 283 -13.65 18.50 5.03
C GLY A 283 -14.76 17.63 5.56
N ILE A 284 -14.63 16.32 5.35
CA ILE A 284 -15.62 15.30 5.69
C ILE A 284 -14.95 14.20 6.51
N MET A 285 -15.57 13.78 7.60
CA MET A 285 -15.13 12.64 8.41
C MET A 285 -16.35 11.75 8.65
N ASP A 286 -16.27 10.49 8.28
CA ASP A 286 -17.40 9.52 8.32
C ASP A 286 -18.70 10.09 7.71
N GLY A 287 -18.58 10.75 6.57
CA GLY A 287 -19.73 11.37 5.86
C GLY A 287 -20.27 12.67 6.49
N THR A 288 -19.72 13.14 7.60
CA THR A 288 -20.12 14.38 8.27
C THR A 288 -19.16 15.52 7.92
N GLN A 289 -19.69 16.70 7.58
CA GLN A 289 -18.85 17.89 7.40
C GLN A 289 -18.23 18.31 8.73
N VAL A 290 -16.93 18.59 8.71
CA VAL A 290 -16.14 18.95 9.89
C VAL A 290 -15.23 20.15 9.64
N LYS A 291 -14.86 20.80 10.74
CA LYS A 291 -13.70 21.70 10.82
C LYS A 291 -12.69 21.12 11.78
N ALA A 292 -11.41 21.36 11.50
CA ALA A 292 -10.34 20.92 12.37
C ALA A 292 -9.23 21.95 12.55
N LYS A 293 -8.52 21.86 13.68
CA LYS A 293 -7.22 22.48 13.91
C LYS A 293 -6.18 21.38 13.91
N GLY A 294 -5.31 21.37 12.91
CA GLY A 294 -4.18 20.45 12.82
C GLY A 294 -2.91 21.10 13.37
N MET A 295 -2.10 20.33 14.09
CA MET A 295 -0.78 20.72 14.58
C MET A 295 0.21 19.59 14.30
N GLY A 296 1.32 19.88 13.64
CA GLY A 296 2.46 18.97 13.53
C GLY A 296 3.56 19.37 14.50
N ILE A 297 4.11 18.40 15.23
CA ILE A 297 5.16 18.58 16.24
C ILE A 297 6.33 17.68 15.90
N LEU A 298 7.47 18.28 15.56
CA LEU A 298 8.69 17.55 15.26
C LEU A 298 9.45 17.19 16.54
N SER A 299 9.81 15.91 16.65
CA SER A 299 10.69 15.36 17.70
C SER A 299 12.15 15.73 17.44
N PRO A 300 12.97 15.97 18.47
CA PRO A 300 14.43 16.14 18.31
C PRO A 300 15.13 14.87 17.81
N PHE A 301 14.45 13.72 17.83
CA PHE A 301 14.97 12.43 17.36
C PHE A 301 14.52 12.08 15.92
N GLY A 302 13.81 12.99 15.23
CA GLY A 302 13.12 12.73 13.97
C GLY A 302 11.72 12.13 14.20
N GLY A 303 10.84 12.26 13.19
CA GLY A 303 9.43 11.95 13.36
C GLY A 303 8.73 12.91 14.33
N GLY A 304 7.58 12.51 14.85
CA GLY A 304 6.82 13.37 15.77
C GLY A 304 5.36 12.99 15.87
N ALA A 305 4.52 13.98 16.18
CA ALA A 305 3.08 13.79 16.35
C ALA A 305 2.26 14.83 15.56
N TYR A 306 1.23 14.36 14.88
CA TYR A 306 0.11 15.18 14.44
C TYR A 306 -0.97 15.17 15.51
N LEU A 307 -1.45 16.36 15.89
CA LEU A 307 -2.62 16.53 16.74
C LEU A 307 -3.71 17.22 15.93
N ILE A 308 -4.91 16.64 15.93
CA ILE A 308 -6.03 17.12 15.12
C ILE A 308 -7.26 17.25 16.00
N ALA A 309 -7.55 18.49 16.41
CA ALA A 309 -8.81 18.83 17.06
C ALA A 309 -9.90 18.96 16.00
N VAL A 310 -10.90 18.08 16.01
CA VAL A 310 -11.96 18.03 14.99
C VAL A 310 -13.35 18.07 15.63
N SER A 311 -14.26 18.81 15.02
CA SER A 311 -15.66 18.91 15.45
C SER A 311 -16.55 19.36 14.28
N THR A 312 -17.87 19.42 14.48
CA THR A 312 -18.76 20.05 13.50
C THR A 312 -18.42 21.55 13.36
N PRO A 313 -18.68 22.19 12.21
CA PRO A 313 -18.24 23.56 11.96
C PRO A 313 -18.71 24.60 12.98
N ASP A 314 -19.86 24.37 13.62
CA ASP A 314 -20.48 25.20 14.65
C ASP A 314 -19.97 24.92 16.07
N LYS A 315 -19.28 23.79 16.28
CA LYS A 315 -18.86 23.30 17.59
C LYS A 315 -17.35 23.25 17.80
N LEU A 316 -16.54 23.55 16.79
CA LEU A 316 -15.10 23.71 16.96
C LEU A 316 -14.82 24.98 17.79
N GLY A 317 -14.74 24.81 19.11
CA GLY A 317 -14.51 25.90 20.07
C GLY A 317 -13.06 26.06 20.50
N ASN A 318 -12.74 27.23 21.05
CA ASN A 318 -11.41 27.56 21.58
C ASN A 318 -10.95 26.61 22.70
N GLU A 319 -11.87 26.02 23.45
CA GLU A 319 -11.56 25.07 24.50
C GLU A 319 -10.90 23.80 23.94
N LEU A 320 -11.44 23.22 22.86
CA LEU A 320 -10.87 22.07 22.18
C LEU A 320 -9.46 22.37 21.64
N ILE A 321 -9.29 23.56 21.04
CA ILE A 321 -7.99 24.02 20.52
C ILE A 321 -6.98 24.21 21.66
N THR A 322 -7.39 24.84 22.76
CA THR A 322 -6.52 25.10 23.92
C THR A 322 -6.04 23.81 24.57
N VAL A 323 -6.92 22.81 24.69
CA VAL A 323 -6.56 21.47 25.18
C VAL A 323 -5.54 20.82 24.24
N THR A 324 -5.73 20.93 22.93
CA THR A 324 -4.80 20.38 21.92
C THR A 324 -3.42 21.02 22.02
N GLU A 325 -3.36 22.33 22.14
CA GLU A 325 -2.10 23.05 22.38
C GLU A 325 -1.43 22.66 23.71
N ASN A 326 -2.23 22.41 24.76
CA ASN A 326 -1.69 21.93 26.04
C ASN A 326 -1.08 20.54 25.91
N ILE A 327 -1.67 19.63 25.13
CA ILE A 327 -1.07 18.32 24.85
C ILE A 327 0.24 18.54 24.09
N ALA A 328 0.23 19.37 23.05
CA ALA A 328 1.42 19.68 22.25
C ALA A 328 2.58 20.20 23.11
N ARG A 329 2.32 21.14 24.02
CA ARG A 329 3.32 21.74 24.91
C ARG A 329 3.90 20.76 25.93
N ASN A 330 3.11 19.80 26.39
CA ASN A 330 3.50 18.87 27.45
C ASN A 330 3.91 17.48 26.93
N MET A 331 4.00 17.33 25.60
CA MET A 331 4.46 16.09 24.98
C MET A 331 5.92 15.82 25.32
N GLN A 332 6.21 14.60 25.76
CA GLN A 332 7.56 14.15 26.09
C GLN A 332 8.06 13.24 24.97
N PHE A 333 9.20 13.59 24.38
CA PHE A 333 9.84 12.80 23.33
C PHE A 333 10.94 11.92 23.89
N PHE A 334 11.10 10.76 23.26
CA PHE A 334 12.17 9.82 23.55
C PHE A 334 12.63 9.14 22.26
N LYS A 335 13.87 8.65 22.28
CA LYS A 335 14.41 7.94 21.13
C LYS A 335 13.74 6.56 21.06
N VAL A 336 13.09 6.25 19.94
CA VAL A 336 12.54 4.91 19.69
C VAL A 336 13.69 3.90 19.73
N GLU A 337 13.51 2.79 20.46
CA GLU A 337 14.47 1.71 20.49
C GLU A 337 14.39 0.89 19.19
N VAL A 338 15.13 1.36 18.18
CA VAL A 338 15.21 0.75 16.85
C VAL A 338 15.72 -0.69 16.90
N ALA A 339 16.46 -1.10 17.94
CA ALA A 339 17.01 -2.44 18.07
C ALA A 339 15.93 -3.55 18.03
N GLY A 340 14.79 -3.33 18.69
CA GLY A 340 13.69 -4.29 18.68
C GLY A 340 12.98 -4.41 17.33
N LEU A 341 12.88 -3.29 16.59
CA LEU A 341 12.30 -3.27 15.25
C LEU A 341 13.24 -3.85 14.20
N ILE A 342 14.55 -3.55 14.30
CA ILE A 342 15.56 -4.18 13.44
C ILE A 342 15.50 -5.70 13.63
N GLN A 343 15.51 -6.18 14.87
CA GLN A 343 15.42 -7.63 15.11
C GLN A 343 14.11 -8.23 14.59
N HIS A 344 13.01 -7.49 14.71
CA HIS A 344 11.70 -7.92 14.22
C HIS A 344 11.66 -8.07 12.69
N PHE A 345 12.09 -7.04 11.96
CA PHE A 345 12.10 -7.07 10.49
C PHE A 345 13.27 -7.86 9.91
N ALA A 346 14.30 -8.14 10.70
CA ALA A 346 15.45 -8.86 10.21
C ALA A 346 15.08 -10.27 9.72
N GLY A 347 15.44 -10.59 8.48
CA GLY A 347 15.18 -11.88 7.84
C GLY A 347 14.90 -11.77 6.34
N ASN A 348 14.54 -12.91 5.75
CA ASN A 348 14.19 -13.02 4.34
C ASN A 348 12.67 -12.84 4.15
N TRP A 349 12.29 -11.99 3.22
CA TRP A 349 10.92 -11.64 2.88
C TRP A 349 10.69 -11.98 1.43
N ALA A 350 9.55 -12.60 1.15
CA ALA A 350 9.18 -12.97 -0.21
C ALA A 350 7.80 -12.43 -0.55
N SER A 351 7.68 -11.85 -1.72
CA SER A 351 6.40 -11.54 -2.35
C SER A 351 6.31 -12.29 -3.66
N PHE A 352 5.17 -12.92 -3.88
CA PHE A 352 4.86 -13.64 -5.11
C PHE A 352 3.65 -12.97 -5.75
N THR A 353 3.80 -12.57 -7.01
CA THR A 353 2.68 -12.33 -7.90
C THR A 353 2.65 -13.44 -8.96
N THR A 354 1.60 -13.47 -9.77
CA THR A 354 1.43 -14.42 -10.87
C THR A 354 2.59 -14.44 -11.88
N SER A 355 3.41 -13.38 -11.96
CA SER A 355 4.50 -13.28 -12.94
C SER A 355 5.82 -12.75 -12.39
N THR A 356 5.90 -12.45 -11.09
CA THR A 356 7.10 -11.90 -10.47
C THR A 356 7.32 -12.45 -9.06
N SER A 357 8.53 -12.94 -8.79
CA SER A 357 9.03 -13.14 -7.43
C SER A 357 9.88 -11.93 -7.02
N THR A 358 9.72 -11.48 -5.79
CA THR A 358 10.61 -10.48 -5.18
C THR A 358 11.05 -11.00 -3.83
N TRP A 359 12.36 -11.11 -3.66
CA TRP A 359 13.00 -11.56 -2.43
C TRP A 359 13.80 -10.42 -1.84
N MET A 360 13.64 -10.17 -0.54
CA MET A 360 14.34 -9.11 0.17
C MET A 360 14.96 -9.70 1.44
N CYS A 361 16.27 -9.50 1.66
CA CYS A 361 16.87 -9.67 3.00
C CYS A 361 17.03 -8.32 3.64
N PHE A 362 16.32 -8.13 4.76
CA PHE A 362 16.68 -7.13 5.75
C PHE A 362 17.57 -7.83 6.75
N CYS A 363 18.89 -7.83 6.57
CA CYS A 363 19.74 -8.66 7.42
C CYS A 363 20.00 -7.94 8.77
N SER A 364 20.18 -8.69 9.87
CA SER A 364 20.22 -8.12 11.23
C SER A 364 21.42 -7.19 11.50
N ASP A 365 22.46 -7.26 10.65
CA ASP A 365 23.62 -6.37 10.66
C ASP A 365 23.36 -5.04 9.93
N GLY A 366 22.12 -4.80 9.51
CA GLY A 366 21.69 -3.63 8.76
C GLY A 366 22.03 -3.67 7.28
N SER A 367 22.53 -4.78 6.74
CA SER A 367 22.69 -4.95 5.28
C SER A 367 21.36 -5.30 4.60
N TYR A 368 21.19 -4.81 3.38
CA TYR A 368 20.01 -5.03 2.55
C TYR A 368 20.42 -5.74 1.26
N SER A 369 19.61 -6.70 0.84
CA SER A 369 19.66 -7.23 -0.52
C SER A 369 18.25 -7.46 -1.07
N GLU A 370 18.09 -7.27 -2.37
CA GLU A 370 16.88 -7.54 -3.12
C GLU A 370 17.21 -8.40 -4.32
N GLN A 371 16.37 -9.36 -4.63
CA GLN A 371 16.39 -10.11 -5.87
C GLN A 371 15.00 -10.02 -6.49
N TYR A 372 14.97 -9.51 -7.72
CA TYR A 372 13.77 -9.40 -8.51
C TYR A 372 13.88 -10.36 -9.69
N GLU A 373 12.88 -11.21 -9.84
CA GLU A 373 12.74 -12.14 -10.96
C GLU A 373 11.41 -11.82 -11.64
N ALA A 374 11.50 -11.40 -12.90
CA ALA A 374 10.35 -11.28 -13.78
C ALA A 374 10.47 -12.30 -14.90
N ALA A 375 9.40 -13.07 -15.12
CA ALA A 375 9.27 -13.87 -16.33
C ALA A 375 9.00 -12.91 -17.52
N TYR A 376 10.05 -12.43 -18.19
CA TYR A 376 9.92 -11.69 -19.45
C TYR A 376 10.12 -12.66 -20.63
N SER A 377 9.06 -12.89 -21.41
CA SER A 377 9.10 -13.68 -22.64
C SER A 377 9.78 -12.88 -23.76
N GLY A 378 11.04 -13.20 -24.07
CA GLY A 378 11.73 -12.72 -25.27
C GLY A 378 11.43 -13.61 -26.47
N ASN A 379 11.15 -13.01 -27.63
CA ASN A 379 10.98 -13.70 -28.91
C ASN A 379 12.36 -14.19 -29.40
N PHE A 380 12.54 -15.50 -29.55
CA PHE A 380 13.80 -16.11 -29.97
C PHE A 380 13.86 -16.20 -31.49
N ASP A 381 14.61 -15.31 -32.13
CA ASP A 381 15.07 -15.49 -33.51
C ASP A 381 16.60 -15.58 -33.52
N ASP A 382 17.08 -16.68 -34.12
CA ASP A 382 18.47 -17.01 -34.42
C ASP A 382 19.37 -17.57 -33.30
N GLY A 383 19.86 -18.77 -33.56
CA GLY A 383 20.83 -19.48 -32.75
C GLY A 383 22.23 -18.92 -32.95
N SER A 384 22.54 -17.82 -32.27
CA SER A 384 23.91 -17.43 -31.90
C SER A 384 23.93 -16.29 -30.85
N GLY A 385 23.24 -16.45 -29.73
CA GLY A 385 23.12 -15.42 -28.69
C GLY A 385 24.29 -15.41 -27.69
N ASN A 386 25.25 -14.51 -27.90
CA ASN A 386 26.15 -13.99 -26.88
C ASN A 386 25.31 -13.45 -25.70
N TRP A 387 25.50 -14.01 -24.51
CA TRP A 387 24.82 -13.63 -23.28
C TRP A 387 25.11 -12.16 -22.92
N SER A 388 24.32 -11.23 -23.44
CA SER A 388 24.16 -9.93 -22.77
C SER A 388 23.22 -10.16 -21.59
N ALA A 389 23.83 -10.33 -20.42
CA ALA A 389 23.19 -10.38 -19.11
C ALA A 389 22.02 -9.39 -19.04
N ALA A 390 20.79 -9.91 -19.06
CA ALA A 390 19.64 -9.19 -18.55
C ALA A 390 19.93 -8.98 -17.04
N ASN A 391 20.00 -7.72 -16.62
CA ASN A 391 20.42 -7.33 -15.28
C ASN A 391 19.62 -8.12 -14.23
N GLN A 392 20.29 -9.07 -13.57
CA GLN A 392 19.99 -9.39 -12.19
C GLN A 392 20.27 -8.10 -11.41
N ASP A 393 19.29 -7.19 -11.34
CA ASP A 393 19.35 -6.01 -10.48
C ASP A 393 19.23 -6.51 -9.05
N SER A 394 20.33 -7.07 -8.55
CA SER A 394 20.51 -7.38 -7.14
C SER A 394 20.74 -6.06 -6.43
N GLY A 395 19.65 -5.52 -5.88
CA GLY A 395 19.69 -4.29 -5.14
C GLY A 395 20.41 -4.51 -3.81
N GLN A 396 21.64 -4.01 -3.65
CA GLN A 396 22.37 -4.09 -2.37
C GLN A 396 22.48 -2.73 -1.69
N GLY A 397 22.39 -2.74 -0.36
CA GLY A 397 22.48 -1.50 0.42
C GLY A 397 22.54 -1.72 1.92
N ARG A 398 22.19 -0.66 2.64
CA ARG A 398 21.95 -0.65 4.09
C ARG A 398 20.50 -0.33 4.35
N TRP A 399 19.92 -0.86 5.41
CA TRP A 399 18.55 -0.51 5.80
C TRP A 399 18.47 -0.06 7.26
N THR A 400 17.47 0.75 7.53
CA THR A 400 17.00 1.09 8.87
C THR A 400 15.48 1.00 8.90
N VAL A 401 14.89 0.97 10.09
CA VAL A 401 13.45 0.95 10.25
C VAL A 401 13.02 1.96 11.30
N ARG A 402 11.90 2.62 11.04
CA ARG A 402 11.20 3.50 11.97
C ARG A 402 9.71 3.17 11.98
N GLY A 403 9.02 3.52 13.06
CA GLY A 403 7.60 3.18 13.28
C GLY A 403 7.41 2.10 14.34
N THR A 404 6.41 1.24 14.16
CA THR A 404 5.95 0.23 15.12
C THR A 404 6.05 -1.18 14.53
N LYS A 405 5.62 -2.23 15.22
CA LYS A 405 5.49 -3.54 14.55
C LYS A 405 4.30 -3.60 13.61
N GLU A 406 3.39 -2.65 13.69
CA GLU A 406 2.13 -2.60 12.95
C GLU A 406 2.21 -1.70 11.73
N ALA A 407 2.92 -0.57 11.80
CA ALA A 407 3.10 0.31 10.64
C ALA A 407 4.34 1.22 10.78
N GLY A 408 4.91 1.64 9.65
CA GLY A 408 6.05 2.55 9.63
C GLY A 408 6.79 2.54 8.30
N GLN A 409 8.08 2.85 8.34
CA GLN A 409 8.93 2.90 7.15
C GLN A 409 10.20 2.08 7.35
N ILE A 410 10.52 1.25 6.36
CA ILE A 410 11.86 0.68 6.18
C ILE A 410 12.58 1.55 5.15
N ILE A 411 13.71 2.13 5.53
CA ILE A 411 14.49 3.04 4.70
C ILE A 411 15.73 2.27 4.25
N VAL A 412 15.81 2.02 2.94
CA VAL A 412 16.95 1.36 2.31
C VAL A 412 17.79 2.40 1.59
N ARG A 413 19.07 2.47 1.96
CA ARG A 413 20.09 3.24 1.25
C ARG A 413 20.93 2.30 0.42
N MET A 414 20.70 2.33 -0.88
CA MET A 414 21.40 1.53 -1.88
C MET A 414 22.86 2.00 -2.00
N ASN A 415 23.75 1.12 -2.48
CA ASN A 415 25.17 1.45 -2.66
C ASN A 415 25.42 2.62 -3.63
N ASN A 416 24.48 2.88 -4.56
CA ASN A 416 24.50 4.02 -5.47
C ASN A 416 23.99 5.33 -4.83
N SER A 417 23.79 5.36 -3.51
CA SER A 417 23.18 6.46 -2.73
C SER A 417 21.72 6.75 -3.03
N GLN A 418 21.03 5.92 -3.82
CA GLN A 418 19.57 5.97 -3.94
C GLN A 418 18.94 5.54 -2.62
N GLU A 419 17.91 6.25 -2.20
CA GLU A 419 17.09 5.88 -1.06
C GLU A 419 15.77 5.30 -1.54
N ILE A 420 15.40 4.13 -1.03
CA ILE A 420 14.11 3.48 -1.23
C ILE A 420 13.41 3.46 0.12
N ILE A 421 12.17 3.96 0.16
CA ILE A 421 11.35 3.94 1.37
C ILE A 421 10.23 2.92 1.14
N TYR A 422 10.18 1.89 1.98
CA TYR A 422 9.07 0.96 2.07
C TYR A 422 8.17 1.37 3.21
N GLU A 423 7.04 2.01 2.90
CA GLU A 423 5.92 2.11 3.83
C GLU A 423 5.44 0.70 4.14
N TYR A 424 5.45 0.31 5.42
CA TYR A 424 4.96 -1.00 5.83
C TYR A 424 3.70 -0.90 6.67
N LYS A 425 2.82 -1.89 6.51
CA LYS A 425 1.71 -2.17 7.42
C LYS A 425 1.60 -3.68 7.65
N VAL A 426 1.44 -4.10 8.90
CA VAL A 426 1.26 -5.51 9.26
C VAL A 426 -0.02 -6.04 8.62
N HIS A 427 0.04 -7.28 8.13
CA HIS A 427 -1.15 -7.94 7.63
C HIS A 427 -2.13 -8.19 8.78
N GLN A 428 -3.37 -7.76 8.60
CA GLN A 428 -4.48 -8.05 9.50
C GLN A 428 -5.63 -8.70 8.72
N GLU A 429 -6.09 -9.85 9.19
CA GLU A 429 -7.21 -10.57 8.57
C GLU A 429 -8.12 -11.12 9.67
N LYS A 430 -9.44 -10.93 9.54
CA LYS A 430 -10.45 -11.45 10.48
C LYS A 430 -10.18 -11.08 11.96
N GLY A 431 -9.57 -9.91 12.20
CA GLY A 431 -9.22 -9.42 13.53
C GLY A 431 -7.93 -10.01 14.12
N TYR A 432 -7.19 -10.82 13.36
CA TYR A 432 -5.88 -11.34 13.74
C TYR A 432 -4.76 -10.51 13.11
N THR A 433 -3.63 -10.41 13.80
CA THR A 433 -2.42 -9.72 13.33
C THR A 433 -1.32 -10.73 13.04
N TYR A 434 -0.80 -10.73 11.81
CA TYR A 434 0.20 -11.68 11.34
C TYR A 434 1.57 -11.01 11.31
N TYR A 435 2.31 -11.11 12.41
CA TYR A 435 3.64 -10.47 12.57
C TYR A 435 4.76 -11.06 11.69
N ASN A 436 4.45 -12.03 10.83
CA ASN A 436 5.33 -12.55 9.78
C ASN A 436 4.88 -12.14 8.38
N GLU A 437 3.86 -11.28 8.26
CA GLU A 437 3.29 -10.87 6.99
C GLU A 437 3.04 -9.36 6.97
N TYR A 438 3.52 -8.68 5.93
CA TYR A 438 3.47 -7.23 5.84
C TYR A 438 3.16 -6.78 4.43
N TRP A 439 2.46 -5.66 4.32
CA TRP A 439 2.33 -4.90 3.10
C TRP A 439 3.48 -3.90 3.03
N PHE A 440 4.41 -4.05 2.08
CA PHE A 440 5.46 -3.07 1.78
C PHE A 440 5.08 -2.32 0.51
N ASN A 441 4.83 -1.00 0.61
CA ASN A 441 4.32 -0.15 -0.48
C ASN A 441 3.11 -0.77 -1.21
N GLY A 442 2.20 -1.38 -0.45
CA GLY A 442 0.98 -2.02 -0.98
C GLY A 442 1.17 -3.42 -1.56
N ARG A 443 2.37 -4.00 -1.53
CA ARG A 443 2.65 -5.38 -1.94
C ARG A 443 2.80 -6.28 -0.71
N HIS A 444 2.13 -7.44 -0.69
CA HIS A 444 2.19 -8.40 0.42
C HIS A 444 3.50 -9.20 0.39
N TYR A 445 4.17 -9.25 1.53
CA TYR A 445 5.38 -10.01 1.78
C TYR A 445 5.18 -10.93 2.98
N SER A 446 5.66 -12.16 2.85
CA SER A 446 5.72 -13.14 3.93
C SER A 446 7.16 -13.38 4.33
N LYS A 447 7.42 -13.38 5.63
CA LYS A 447 8.74 -13.69 6.20
C LYS A 447 8.98 -15.19 6.10
N LYS A 448 10.06 -15.59 5.44
CA LYS A 448 10.49 -16.99 5.38
C LYS A 448 11.01 -17.39 6.76
N THR A 449 10.43 -18.45 7.31
CA THR A 449 10.96 -19.12 8.50
C THR A 449 12.06 -20.05 8.00
N GLU A 450 13.29 -19.82 8.47
CA GLU A 450 14.41 -20.75 8.24
C GLU A 450 14.19 -22.10 8.92
#